data_AF-A0A2S7ZAZ3-F1
#
_entry.id   AF-A0A2S7ZAZ3-F1
#
_cell.length_a   1.000
_cell.length_b   1.000
_cell.length_c   1.000
_cell.angle_alpha   90.00
_cell.angle_beta   90.00
_cell.angle_gamma   90.00
#
_symmetry.space_group_name_H-M   'P 1'
#
loop_
_entity.id
_entity.type
_entity.pdbx_description
1 polymer ?
#
loop_
_entity_poly.entity_id
_entity_poly.type
_entity_poly.pdbx_seq_one_letter_code
_entity_poly.pdbx_strand_id
1 'polypeptide(L)'
;MVIIMWIIVIILLLYIIIPKLNRYLYLRKNPRIKASILAEKLYNSLYFEEKERSENFKDYVFNTDNINLQFAIVLYRVEDKAIEVIDMLKDMNGEYLIQLLELEPNPYGKVIEYPENILIKAKLSMVEYTPQLILAKWLEDNFGRKEAAKYAYDLITNYPY
;
A
#
# COMPACT_ATOMS: atom_id res chain seq x y z
N MET A 1 -37.00 6.77 34.38
CA MET A 1 -35.98 5.70 34.26
C MET A 1 -35.73 5.24 32.83
N VAL A 2 -36.76 4.84 32.07
CA VAL A 2 -36.61 4.30 30.70
C VAL A 2 -35.93 5.30 29.73
N ILE A 3 -36.31 6.58 29.76
CA ILE A 3 -35.72 7.62 28.91
C ILE A 3 -34.22 7.82 29.20
N ILE A 4 -33.83 7.81 30.48
CA ILE A 4 -32.43 7.97 30.91
C ILE A 4 -31.59 6.78 30.43
N MET A 5 -32.13 5.56 30.51
CA MET A 5 -31.48 4.35 30.02
C MET A 5 -31.24 4.41 28.50
N TRP A 6 -32.21 4.89 27.72
CA TRP A 6 -32.05 5.08 26.27
C TRP A 6 -30.98 6.14 25.93
N ILE A 7 -30.92 7.24 26.68
CA ILE A 7 -29.88 8.27 26.50
C ILE A 7 -28.48 7.67 26.73
N ILE A 8 -28.30 6.86 27.79
CA ILE A 8 -27.02 6.19 28.07
C ILE A 8 -26.62 5.24 26.94
N VAL A 9 -27.57 4.46 26.41
CA VAL A 9 -27.33 3.53 25.29
C VAL A 9 -26.91 4.30 24.02
N ILE A 10 -27.56 5.42 23.71
CA ILE A 10 -27.21 6.26 22.56
C ILE A 10 -25.80 6.83 22.72
N ILE A 11 -25.44 7.33 23.90
CA ILE A 11 -24.10 7.86 24.18
C ILE A 11 -23.03 6.77 24.00
N LEU A 12 -23.27 5.57 24.51
CA LEU A 12 -22.37 4.42 24.33
C LEU A 12 -22.19 4.04 22.86
N LEU A 13 -23.28 4.00 22.08
CA LEU A 13 -23.21 3.72 20.65
C LEU A 13 -22.42 4.79 19.90
N LEU A 14 -22.69 6.07 20.17
CA LEU A 14 -21.95 7.18 19.56
C LEU A 14 -20.46 7.14 19.94
N TYR A 15 -20.14 6.82 21.18
CA TYR A 15 -18.75 6.70 21.65
C TYR A 15 -17.96 5.61 20.89
N ILE A 16 -18.62 4.54 20.45
CA ILE A 16 -17.98 3.46 19.66
C ILE A 16 -17.95 3.79 18.16
N ILE A 17 -19.02 4.39 17.63
CA ILE A 17 -19.19 4.61 16.19
C ILE A 17 -18.39 5.82 15.71
N ILE A 18 -18.41 6.94 16.44
CA ILE A 18 -17.77 8.19 16.03
C ILE A 18 -16.26 8.02 15.79
N PRO A 19 -15.48 7.36 16.68
CA PRO A 19 -14.05 7.17 16.44
C PRO A 19 -13.77 6.31 15.21
N LYS A 20 -14.56 5.26 14.98
CA LYS A 20 -14.44 4.40 13.79
C LYS A 20 -14.73 5.18 12.51
N LEU A 21 -15.78 6.00 12.52
CA LEU A 21 -16.15 6.83 11.38
C LEU A 21 -15.08 7.90 11.10
N ASN A 22 -14.58 8.58 12.13
CA ASN A 22 -13.50 9.55 11.99
C ASN A 22 -12.23 8.92 11.42
N ARG A 23 -11.85 7.74 11.91
CA ARG A 23 -10.70 6.99 11.36
C ARG A 23 -10.94 6.61 9.90
N TYR A 24 -12.14 6.13 9.55
CA TYR A 24 -12.49 5.80 8.17
C TYR A 24 -12.39 7.03 7.25
N LEU A 25 -12.98 8.16 7.66
CA LEU A 25 -12.92 9.42 6.91
C LEU A 25 -11.50 9.96 6.78
N TYR A 26 -10.70 9.87 7.85
CA TYR A 26 -9.29 10.26 7.84
C TYR A 26 -8.48 9.44 6.85
N LEU A 27 -8.62 8.11 6.86
CA LEU A 27 -7.91 7.21 5.94
C LEU A 27 -8.39 7.36 4.49
N ARG A 28 -9.67 7.69 4.29
CA ARG A 28 -10.21 8.03 2.96
C ARG A 28 -9.62 9.33 2.43
N LYS A 29 -9.38 10.32 3.29
CA LYS A 29 -8.70 11.58 2.93
C LYS A 29 -7.19 11.43 2.76
N ASN A 30 -6.59 10.40 3.37
CA ASN A 30 -5.14 10.16 3.36
C ASN A 30 -4.83 8.72 2.88
N PRO A 31 -5.08 8.41 1.60
CA PRO A 31 -4.97 7.06 1.06
C PRO A 31 -3.54 6.49 1.12
N ARG A 32 -2.50 7.31 1.03
CA ARG A 32 -1.10 6.85 1.21
C ARG A 32 -0.78 6.45 2.64
N ILE A 33 -1.37 7.12 3.65
CA ILE A 33 -1.26 6.69 5.05
C ILE A 33 -2.00 5.35 5.23
N LYS A 34 -3.17 5.19 4.61
CA LYS A 34 -3.89 3.90 4.59
C LYS A 34 -3.01 2.81 3.97
N ALA A 35 -2.38 3.07 2.83
CA ALA A 35 -1.47 2.15 2.16
C ALA A 35 -0.27 1.77 3.04
N SER A 36 0.39 2.74 3.68
CA SER A 36 1.52 2.49 4.59
C SER A 36 1.13 1.62 5.79
N ILE A 37 0.01 1.91 6.46
CA ILE A 37 -0.48 1.12 7.59
C ILE A 37 -0.83 -0.31 7.16
N LEU A 38 -1.44 -0.47 5.98
CA LEU A 38 -1.74 -1.79 5.41
C LEU A 38 -0.45 -2.55 5.10
N ALA A 39 0.52 -1.88 4.47
CA ALA A 39 1.82 -2.42 4.12
C ALA A 39 2.55 -2.94 5.35
N GLU A 40 2.69 -2.11 6.37
CA GLU A 40 3.39 -2.43 7.61
C GLU A 40 2.72 -3.61 8.32
N LYS A 41 1.39 -3.56 8.46
CA LYS A 41 0.65 -4.63 9.15
C LYS A 41 0.75 -5.97 8.42
N LEU A 42 0.62 -5.97 7.09
CA LEU A 42 0.64 -7.17 6.28
C LEU A 42 2.05 -7.74 6.15
N TYR A 43 3.03 -6.88 5.88
CA TYR A 43 4.43 -7.28 5.77
C TYR A 43 4.94 -7.85 7.08
N ASN A 44 4.66 -7.21 8.22
CA ASN A 44 5.05 -7.76 9.52
C ASN A 44 4.41 -9.13 9.77
N SER A 45 3.12 -9.29 9.50
CA SER A 45 2.44 -10.60 9.67
C SER A 45 3.08 -11.69 8.82
N LEU A 46 3.28 -11.43 7.52
CA LEU A 46 3.84 -12.40 6.58
C LEU A 46 5.32 -12.68 6.87
N TYR A 47 6.09 -11.66 7.24
CA TYR A 47 7.49 -11.81 7.61
C TYR A 47 7.66 -12.63 8.89
N PHE A 48 6.84 -12.39 9.93
CA PHE A 48 6.89 -13.17 11.17
C PHE A 48 6.46 -14.63 10.94
N GLU A 49 5.43 -14.88 10.14
CA GLU A 49 5.00 -16.24 9.78
C GLU A 49 6.09 -17.00 8.99
N GLU A 50 6.73 -16.33 8.02
CA GLU A 50 7.82 -16.95 7.24
C GLU A 50 9.09 -17.13 8.07
N LYS A 51 9.40 -16.19 8.96
CA LYS A 51 10.52 -16.32 9.91
C LYS A 51 10.30 -17.51 10.85
N GLU A 52 9.10 -17.63 11.44
CA GLU A 52 8.73 -18.76 12.31
C GLU A 52 8.83 -20.10 11.57
N ARG A 53 8.45 -20.16 10.29
CA ARG A 53 8.68 -21.35 9.45
C ARG A 53 10.16 -21.65 9.24
N SER A 54 10.96 -20.63 8.93
CA SER A 54 12.41 -20.82 8.73
C SER A 54 13.14 -21.32 9.98
N GLU A 55 12.68 -20.94 11.17
CA GLU A 55 13.25 -21.40 12.45
C GLU A 55 12.81 -22.83 12.80
N ASN A 56 11.63 -23.25 12.35
CA ASN A 56 11.04 -24.57 12.70
C ASN A 56 11.38 -25.69 11.70
N PHE A 57 11.83 -25.36 10.48
CA PHE A 57 12.08 -26.35 9.42
C PHE A 57 13.52 -26.26 8.88
N LYS A 58 14.32 -27.30 9.11
CA LYS A 58 15.77 -27.35 8.79
C LYS A 58 16.13 -27.19 7.31
N ASP A 59 15.18 -27.40 6.39
CA ASP A 59 15.39 -27.32 4.94
C ASP A 59 14.51 -26.24 4.28
N TYR A 60 14.00 -25.28 5.06
CA TYR A 60 13.12 -24.25 4.53
C TYR A 60 13.90 -23.10 3.92
N VAL A 61 13.72 -22.89 2.61
CA VAL A 61 14.28 -21.73 1.90
C VAL A 61 13.29 -20.59 1.98
N PHE A 62 13.72 -19.49 2.61
CA PHE A 62 12.94 -18.26 2.71
C PHE A 62 12.58 -17.74 1.32
N ASN A 63 11.29 -17.68 1.01
CA ASN A 63 10.80 -17.38 -0.34
C ASN A 63 10.09 -16.01 -0.36
N THR A 64 10.81 -14.99 -0.81
CA THR A 64 10.31 -13.62 -0.95
C THR A 64 9.19 -13.48 -1.98
N ASP A 65 9.20 -14.29 -3.05
CA ASP A 65 8.14 -14.27 -4.06
C ASP A 65 6.80 -14.76 -3.50
N ASN A 66 6.86 -15.73 -2.57
CA ASN A 66 5.70 -16.21 -1.83
C ASN A 66 5.12 -15.11 -0.92
N ILE A 67 5.98 -14.31 -0.27
CA ILE A 67 5.55 -13.16 0.54
C ILE A 67 4.84 -12.13 -0.33
N ASN A 68 5.39 -11.78 -1.49
CA ASN A 68 4.80 -10.78 -2.38
C ASN A 68 3.46 -11.24 -2.97
N LEU A 69 3.36 -12.52 -3.34
CA LEU A 69 2.10 -13.12 -3.78
C LEU A 69 1.04 -13.11 -2.66
N GLN A 70 1.41 -13.54 -1.45
CA GLN A 70 0.50 -13.52 -0.31
C GLN A 70 0.09 -12.10 0.08
N PHE A 71 1.01 -11.14 0.00
CA PHE A 71 0.74 -9.73 0.22
C PHE A 71 -0.35 -9.22 -0.73
N ALA A 72 -0.20 -9.47 -2.03
CA ALA A 72 -1.22 -9.10 -3.01
C ALA A 72 -2.55 -9.81 -2.75
N ILE A 73 -2.54 -11.12 -2.49
CA ILE A 73 -3.78 -11.88 -2.21
C ILE A 73 -4.51 -11.29 -1.00
N VAL A 74 -3.82 -10.99 0.11
CA VAL A 74 -4.47 -10.44 1.30
C VAL A 74 -4.95 -9.00 1.05
N LEU A 75 -4.15 -8.16 0.37
CA LEU A 75 -4.51 -6.78 0.08
C LEU A 75 -5.77 -6.68 -0.80
N TYR A 76 -5.87 -7.52 -1.84
CA TYR A 76 -7.00 -7.52 -2.78
C TYR A 76 -8.21 -8.31 -2.26
N ARG A 77 -8.02 -9.32 -1.39
CA ARG A 77 -9.13 -10.01 -0.71
C ARG A 77 -9.86 -9.10 0.29
N VAL A 78 -9.15 -8.19 0.96
CA VAL A 78 -9.77 -7.20 1.86
C VAL A 78 -10.64 -6.19 1.10
N GLU A 79 -10.41 -6.02 -0.20
CA GLU A 79 -11.06 -4.98 -1.02
C GLU A 79 -11.89 -5.57 -2.19
N ASP A 80 -12.15 -6.89 -2.18
CA ASP A 80 -13.02 -7.63 -3.14
C ASP A 80 -12.70 -7.38 -4.64
N LYS A 81 -11.41 -7.38 -5.00
CA LYS A 81 -10.93 -7.13 -6.37
C LYS A 81 -10.13 -8.30 -6.94
N ALA A 82 -10.22 -8.48 -8.26
CA ALA A 82 -9.64 -9.61 -8.98
C ALA A 82 -8.09 -9.58 -9.07
N ILE A 83 -7.50 -10.77 -9.06
CA ILE A 83 -6.06 -11.08 -8.94
C ILE A 83 -5.24 -10.80 -10.21
N GLU A 84 -5.90 -10.47 -11.33
CA GLU A 84 -5.28 -10.27 -12.67
C GLU A 84 -4.15 -9.22 -12.69
N VAL A 85 -4.10 -8.37 -11.65
CA VAL A 85 -3.10 -7.32 -11.44
C VAL A 85 -1.70 -7.86 -11.08
N ILE A 86 -1.60 -9.08 -10.55
CA ILE A 86 -0.32 -9.63 -10.03
C ILE A 86 0.67 -9.95 -11.14
N ASP A 87 0.22 -10.52 -12.25
CA ASP A 87 1.11 -11.00 -13.31
C ASP A 87 1.69 -9.84 -14.13
N MET A 88 0.89 -8.80 -14.39
CA MET A 88 1.36 -7.56 -15.04
C MET A 88 2.49 -6.89 -14.25
N LEU A 89 2.39 -6.82 -12.92
CA LEU A 89 3.40 -6.16 -12.09
C LEU A 89 4.71 -6.95 -11.99
N LYS A 90 4.65 -8.27 -12.09
CA LYS A 90 5.84 -9.12 -12.13
C LYS A 90 6.66 -8.90 -13.40
N ASP A 91 5.98 -8.70 -14.53
CA ASP A 91 6.64 -8.47 -15.81
C ASP A 91 7.21 -7.05 -15.91
N MET A 92 6.49 -6.05 -15.39
CA MET A 92 6.89 -4.64 -15.49
C MET A 92 7.91 -4.20 -14.43
N ASN A 93 7.95 -4.86 -13.26
CA ASN A 93 8.78 -4.44 -12.14
C ASN A 93 8.68 -2.92 -11.89
N GLY A 94 9.80 -2.26 -11.64
CA GLY A 94 9.94 -0.84 -11.42
C GLY A 94 9.54 0.06 -12.59
N GLU A 95 9.42 -0.46 -13.81
CA GLU A 95 8.96 0.32 -14.97
C GLU A 95 7.53 0.82 -14.77
N TYR A 96 6.70 0.09 -14.03
CA TYR A 96 5.36 0.54 -13.69
C TYR A 96 5.37 1.88 -12.93
N LEU A 97 6.29 2.05 -11.97
CA LEU A 97 6.43 3.30 -11.22
C LEU A 97 6.92 4.45 -12.11
N ILE A 98 7.78 4.13 -13.08
CA ILE A 98 8.25 5.10 -14.06
C ILE A 98 7.08 5.59 -14.91
N GLN A 99 6.27 4.67 -15.43
CA GLN A 99 5.10 5.02 -16.25
C GLN A 99 4.11 5.89 -15.47
N LEU A 100 3.89 5.61 -14.18
CA LEU A 100 3.06 6.48 -13.33
C LEU A 100 3.58 7.92 -13.30
N LEU A 101 4.90 8.12 -13.17
CA LEU A 101 5.50 9.45 -13.13
C LEU A 101 5.58 10.12 -14.50
N GLU A 102 5.70 9.36 -15.59
CA GLU A 102 5.65 9.91 -16.95
C GLU A 102 4.24 10.40 -17.32
N LEU A 103 3.22 9.66 -16.91
CA LEU A 103 1.81 10.02 -17.12
C LEU A 103 1.36 11.14 -16.17
N GLU A 104 1.96 11.24 -14.99
CA GLU A 104 1.71 12.29 -13.99
C GLU A 104 3.03 12.97 -13.59
N PRO A 105 3.63 13.78 -14.47
CA PRO A 105 4.95 14.40 -14.25
C PRO A 105 4.96 15.45 -13.14
N ASN A 106 3.77 15.78 -12.62
CA ASN A 106 3.58 16.75 -11.57
C ASN A 106 2.59 16.21 -10.50
N PRO A 107 2.99 15.19 -9.72
CA PRO A 107 2.08 14.52 -8.80
C PRO A 107 1.64 15.44 -7.64
N TYR A 108 2.48 16.43 -7.28
CA TYR A 108 2.28 17.34 -6.15
C TYR A 108 2.02 18.81 -6.50
N GLY A 109 1.91 19.17 -7.78
CA GLY A 109 1.91 20.57 -8.22
C GLY A 109 3.32 21.18 -8.42
N LYS A 110 4.40 20.44 -8.13
CA LYS A 110 5.79 20.78 -8.49
C LYS A 110 6.31 19.98 -9.69
N VAL A 111 6.88 20.67 -10.67
CA VAL A 111 7.54 20.05 -11.83
C VAL A 111 8.81 19.35 -11.34
N ILE A 112 8.98 18.09 -11.75
CA ILE A 112 10.21 17.32 -11.53
C ILE A 112 11.25 17.78 -12.57
N GLU A 113 12.43 18.22 -12.15
CA GLU A 113 13.44 18.72 -13.09
C GLU A 113 14.07 17.58 -13.91
N TYR A 114 14.59 17.90 -15.10
CA TYR A 114 15.13 16.91 -16.04
C TYR A 114 16.29 16.04 -15.47
N PRO A 115 17.26 16.58 -14.69
CA PRO A 115 18.29 15.77 -14.06
C PRO A 115 17.72 14.82 -12.99
N GLU A 116 16.72 15.30 -12.26
CA GLU A 116 16.01 14.50 -11.25
C GLU A 116 15.26 13.36 -11.93
N ASN A 117 14.62 13.61 -13.09
CA ASN A 117 13.87 12.62 -13.86
C ASN A 117 14.74 11.41 -14.27
N ILE A 118 15.97 11.65 -14.75
CA ILE A 118 16.89 10.56 -15.12
C ILE A 118 17.30 9.73 -13.89
N LEU A 119 17.63 10.40 -12.78
CA LEU A 119 17.99 9.72 -11.53
C LEU A 119 16.82 8.92 -10.94
N ILE A 120 15.62 9.50 -10.99
CA ILE A 120 14.34 8.90 -10.58
C ILE A 120 14.08 7.62 -11.38
N LYS A 121 14.19 7.70 -12.71
CA LYS A 121 14.01 6.54 -13.59
C LYS A 121 15.01 5.42 -13.30
N ALA A 122 16.28 5.76 -13.11
CA ALA A 122 17.31 4.77 -12.76
C ALA A 122 17.00 4.08 -11.43
N LYS A 123 16.66 4.83 -10.38
CA LYS A 123 16.29 4.27 -9.06
C LYS A 123 15.06 3.38 -9.14
N LEU A 124 14.03 3.81 -9.85
CA LEU A 124 12.80 3.04 -9.99
C LEU A 124 13.01 1.76 -10.79
N SER A 125 13.81 1.78 -11.85
CA SER A 125 14.08 0.60 -12.67
C SER A 125 14.74 -0.55 -11.89
N MET A 126 15.36 -0.25 -10.75
CA MET A 126 15.97 -1.24 -9.85
C MET A 126 14.96 -1.87 -8.87
N VAL A 127 13.72 -1.37 -8.83
CA VAL A 127 12.68 -1.92 -7.96
C VAL A 127 12.14 -3.21 -8.59
N GLU A 128 12.46 -4.35 -7.99
CA GLU A 128 11.91 -5.66 -8.37
C GLU A 128 10.43 -5.80 -7.94
N TYR A 129 9.79 -6.91 -8.32
CA TYR A 129 8.45 -7.27 -7.85
C TYR A 129 8.40 -7.27 -6.32
N THR A 130 7.82 -6.21 -5.75
CA THR A 130 7.86 -5.92 -4.32
C THR A 130 6.51 -5.40 -3.82
N PRO A 131 6.24 -5.43 -2.50
CA PRO A 131 5.00 -4.91 -1.91
C PRO A 131 4.73 -3.45 -2.29
N GLN A 132 5.79 -2.67 -2.53
CA GLN A 132 5.75 -1.29 -3.00
C GLN A 132 5.03 -1.16 -4.36
N LEU A 133 5.33 -2.05 -5.32
CA LEU A 133 4.66 -2.05 -6.62
C LEU A 133 3.18 -2.41 -6.49
N ILE A 134 2.88 -3.42 -5.66
CA ILE A 134 1.52 -3.88 -5.40
C ILE A 134 0.70 -2.75 -4.75
N LEU A 135 1.29 -1.99 -3.82
CA LEU A 135 0.65 -0.84 -3.17
C LEU A 135 0.44 0.34 -4.11
N ALA A 136 1.41 0.65 -4.98
CA ALA A 136 1.26 1.69 -5.98
C ALA A 136 0.07 1.40 -6.90
N LYS A 137 -0.05 0.14 -7.33
CA LYS A 137 -1.18 -0.30 -8.16
C LYS A 137 -2.50 -0.30 -7.42
N TRP A 138 -2.50 -0.76 -6.18
CA TRP A 138 -3.69 -0.66 -5.32
C TRP A 138 -4.14 0.79 -5.13
N LEU A 139 -3.21 1.74 -4.98
CA LEU A 139 -3.52 3.16 -4.90
C LEU A 139 -4.11 3.67 -6.22
N GLU A 140 -3.58 3.25 -7.37
CA GLU A 140 -4.13 3.61 -8.68
C GLU A 140 -5.58 3.13 -8.81
N ASP A 141 -5.83 1.86 -8.49
CA ASP A 141 -7.14 1.24 -8.67
C ASP A 141 -8.22 1.76 -7.72
N ASN A 142 -7.84 2.35 -6.58
CA ASN A 142 -8.78 2.79 -5.54
C ASN A 142 -8.87 4.32 -5.39
N PHE A 143 -7.83 5.05 -5.74
CA PHE A 143 -7.73 6.50 -5.53
C PHE A 143 -7.27 7.26 -6.78
N GLY A 144 -6.98 6.56 -7.86
CA GLY A 144 -6.61 7.12 -9.15
C GLY A 144 -5.10 7.29 -9.34
N ARG A 145 -4.72 7.43 -10.62
CA ARG A 145 -3.32 7.49 -11.07
C ARG A 145 -2.49 8.56 -10.38
N LYS A 146 -3.06 9.74 -10.17
CA LYS A 146 -2.37 10.85 -9.48
C LYS A 146 -1.90 10.48 -8.08
N GLU A 147 -2.67 9.70 -7.33
CA GLU A 147 -2.29 9.31 -5.98
C GLU A 147 -1.22 8.20 -5.98
N ALA A 148 -1.30 7.28 -6.94
CA ALA A 148 -0.26 6.30 -7.19
C ALA A 148 1.08 6.96 -7.60
N ALA A 149 1.03 7.97 -8.47
CA ALA A 149 2.21 8.74 -8.87
C ALA A 149 2.85 9.50 -7.70
N LYS A 150 2.05 10.07 -6.80
CA LYS A 150 2.58 10.65 -5.56
C LYS A 150 3.29 9.61 -4.69
N TYR A 151 2.74 8.41 -4.57
CA TYR A 151 3.37 7.34 -3.82
C TYR A 151 4.67 6.86 -4.47
N ALA A 152 4.69 6.71 -5.81
CA ALA A 152 5.92 6.43 -6.57
C ALA A 152 6.99 7.49 -6.31
N TYR A 153 6.62 8.77 -6.31
CA TYR A 153 7.52 9.87 -5.95
C TYR A 153 8.02 9.76 -4.50
N ASP A 154 7.11 9.51 -3.55
CA ASP A 154 7.44 9.39 -2.12
C ASP A 154 8.41 8.25 -1.82
N LEU A 155 8.28 7.11 -2.53
CA LEU A 155 9.20 5.99 -2.43
C LEU A 155 10.63 6.42 -2.76
N ILE A 156 10.82 7.25 -3.79
CA ILE A 156 12.14 7.64 -4.28
C ILE A 156 12.77 8.73 -3.42
N THR A 157 11.94 9.63 -2.88
CA THR A 157 12.43 10.75 -2.06
C THR A 157 12.66 10.37 -0.61
N ASN A 158 11.90 9.43 -0.06
CA ASN A 158 11.97 9.08 1.37
C ASN A 158 12.69 7.76 1.66
N TYR A 159 12.84 6.86 0.68
CA TYR A 159 13.61 5.63 0.84
C TYR A 159 14.83 5.67 -0.09
N PRO A 160 16.04 6.01 0.43
CA PRO A 160 17.25 5.72 -0.29
C PRO A 160 17.47 4.21 -0.20
N TYR A 161 17.29 3.50 -1.32
CA TYR A 161 17.94 2.22 -1.50
C TYR A 161 19.46 2.41 -1.43
#